data_AF-A0A1C0TQL5-F1
#
_entry.id   AF-A0A1C0TQL5-F1
#
_cell.length_a   1.000
_cell.length_b   1.000
_cell.length_c   1.000
_cell.angle_alpha   90.00
_cell.angle_beta   90.00
_cell.angle_gamma   90.00
#
_symmetry.space_group_name_H-M   'P 1'
#
loop_
_entity.id
_entity.type
_entity.pdbx_description
1 polymer ?
#
loop_
_entity_poly.entity_id
_entity_poly.type
_entity_poly.pdbx_seq_one_letter_code
_entity_poly.pdbx_strand_id
1 'polypeptide(L)' 'MSIKSKIDCPECTMPIYFESNLLLAGQSFSCSNPNCDVSIALTATDKEVVSNAFNKFEQIRESATTQAGRHDS' A
#
# COMPACT_ATOMS: atom_id res chain seq x y z
N MET A 1 -2.26 -11.67 3.96
CA MET A 1 -1.77 -12.10 2.63
C MET A 1 -0.78 -11.04 2.14
N SER A 2 0.38 -11.43 1.61
CA SER A 2 1.33 -10.49 1.01
C SER A 2 1.11 -10.42 -0.49
N ILE A 3 0.85 -9.22 -1.01
CA ILE A 3 0.69 -8.98 -2.44
C ILE A 3 2.08 -8.70 -3.02
N LYS A 4 2.44 -9.43 -4.07
CA LYS A 4 3.66 -9.20 -4.86
C LYS A 4 3.29 -8.31 -6.05
N SER A 5 3.94 -7.17 -6.17
CA SER A 5 3.68 -6.19 -7.22
C SER A 5 4.99 -5.71 -7.85
N LYS A 6 4.87 -4.97 -8.94
CA LYS A 6 5.99 -4.32 -9.63
C LYS A 6 5.63 -2.89 -10.01
N ILE A 7 6.63 -2.02 -10.03
CA ILE A 7 6.57 -0.71 -10.66
C ILE A 7 7.74 -0.55 -11.64
N ASP A 8 7.63 0.37 -12.58
CA ASP A 8 8.73 0.68 -13.49
C ASP A 8 9.71 1.65 -12.83
N CYS A 9 11.01 1.35 -12.96
CA CYS A 9 12.06 2.22 -12.46
C CYS A 9 12.07 3.55 -13.25
N PRO A 10 12.13 4.71 -12.58
CA PRO A 10 12.12 6.02 -13.25
C PRO A 10 13.38 6.30 -14.08
N GLU A 11 14.51 5.63 -13.80
CA GLU A 11 15.79 5.89 -14.47
C GLU A 11 16.06 4.95 -15.64
N CYS A 12 15.75 3.66 -15.49
CA CYS A 12 16.08 2.65 -16.50
C CYS A 12 14.88 1.85 -17.03
N THR A 13 13.66 2.21 -16.59
CA THR A 13 12.39 1.59 -17.01
C THR A 13 12.26 0.10 -16.69
N MET A 14 13.28 -0.51 -16.07
CA MET A 14 13.26 -1.90 -15.64
C MET A 14 12.36 -2.07 -14.42
N PRO A 15 11.70 -3.23 -14.27
CA PRO A 15 10.77 -3.45 -13.18
C PRO A 15 11.50 -3.53 -11.83
N ILE A 16 10.91 -2.87 -10.83
CA ILE A 16 11.24 -3.01 -9.40
C ILE A 16 10.16 -3.88 -8.77
N TYR A 17 10.53 -5.08 -8.32
CA TYR A 17 9.61 -6.01 -7.66
C TYR A 17 9.59 -5.75 -6.15
N PHE A 18 8.41 -5.76 -5.55
CA PHE A 18 8.26 -5.55 -4.12
C PHE A 18 7.08 -6.34 -3.55
N GLU A 19 7.13 -6.56 -2.24
CA GLU A 19 6.00 -7.10 -1.48
C GLU A 19 5.33 -5.96 -0.71
N SER A 20 4.03 -5.74 -0.94
CA SER A 20 3.31 -4.59 -0.40
C SER A 20 3.38 -4.51 1.13
N ASN A 21 3.34 -5.65 1.82
CA ASN A 21 3.40 -5.69 3.28
C ASN A 21 4.76 -5.25 3.82
N LEU A 22 5.84 -5.64 3.15
CA LEU A 22 7.20 -5.29 3.53
C LEU A 22 7.49 -3.81 3.20
N LEU A 23 6.97 -3.33 2.07
CA LEU A 23 7.06 -1.91 1.70
C LEU A 23 6.31 -1.03 2.73
N LEU A 24 5.09 -1.41 3.12
CA LEU A 24 4.32 -0.74 4.19
C LEU A 24 4.99 -0.83 5.57
N ALA A 25 5.80 -1.86 5.80
CA ALA A 25 6.62 -2.00 7.00
C ALA A 25 7.89 -1.12 6.98
N GLY A 26 8.18 -0.44 5.87
CA GLY A 26 9.34 0.44 5.69
C GLY A 26 10.55 -0.22 5.05
N GLN A 27 10.40 -1.42 4.47
CA GLN A 27 11.49 -2.06 3.72
C GLN A 27 11.72 -1.36 2.38
N SER A 28 12.99 -1.25 1.99
CA SER A 28 13.41 -0.73 0.69
C SER A 28 13.59 -1.84 -0.34
N PHE A 29 13.27 -1.55 -1.60
CA PHE A 29 13.42 -2.48 -2.73
C PHE A 29 14.28 -1.84 -3.81
N SER A 30 15.30 -2.56 -4.28
CA SER A 30 16.24 -2.07 -5.30
C SER A 30 15.79 -2.48 -6.70
N CYS A 31 16.19 -1.70 -7.71
CA CYS A 31 15.95 -2.01 -9.09
C CYS A 31 16.57 -3.36 -9.48
N SER A 32 15.89 -4.09 -10.38
CA SER A 32 16.39 -5.38 -10.88
C SER A 32 17.60 -5.25 -11.81
N ASN A 33 17.90 -4.03 -12.29
CA ASN A 33 19.06 -3.77 -13.14
C ASN A 33 20.30 -3.50 -12.26
N PRO A 34 21.35 -4.34 -12.32
CA PRO A 34 22.55 -4.16 -11.50
C PRO A 34 23.38 -2.92 -11.86
N ASN A 35 23.11 -2.29 -13.00
CA ASN A 35 23.71 -1.01 -13.39
C ASN A 35 22.85 0.20 -13.00
N CYS A 36 21.80 0.00 -12.18
CA CYS A 36 20.88 1.04 -11.74
C CYS A 36 20.73 0.97 -10.22
N ASP A 37 21.34 1.92 -9.52
CA ASP A 37 21.34 1.99 -8.04
C ASP A 37 20.05 2.60 -7.46
N VAL A 38 18.95 2.61 -8.23
CA VAL A 38 17.67 3.12 -7.77
C VAL A 38 17.04 2.15 -6.78
N SER A 39 16.58 2.70 -5.66
CA SER A 39 15.78 1.97 -4.69
C SER A 39 14.55 2.77 -4.30
N ILE A 40 13.48 2.07 -3.96
CA ILE A 40 12.22 2.65 -3.48
C ILE A 40 11.98 2.24 -2.04
N ALA A 41 11.48 3.17 -1.24
CA ALA A 41 10.99 2.92 0.11
C ALA A 41 9.78 3.83 0.37
N LEU A 42 8.87 3.38 1.20
CA LEU A 42 7.71 4.17 1.60
C LEU A 42 8.17 5.16 2.67
N THR A 43 8.08 6.46 2.37
CA THR A 43 8.49 7.53 3.30
C THR A 43 7.50 7.58 4.47
N ALA A 44 8.00 7.85 5.68
CA ALA A 44 7.19 7.85 6.90
C ALA A 44 6.08 8.92 6.90
N THR A 45 6.22 9.95 6.06
CA THR A 45 5.38 11.15 6.03
C THR A 45 3.94 10.88 5.59
N ASP A 46 3.69 9.82 4.81
CA ASP A 46 2.34 9.48 4.34
C ASP A 46 1.65 8.40 5.17
N LYS A 47 2.36 7.84 6.16
CA LYS A 47 1.85 6.72 6.98
C LYS A 47 0.61 7.11 7.78
N GLU A 48 0.58 8.33 8.32
CA GLU A 48 -0.58 8.87 9.04
C GLU A 48 -1.77 9.13 8.12
N VAL A 49 -1.54 9.64 6.90
CA VAL A 49 -2.60 9.95 5.95
C VAL A 49 -3.27 8.67 5.47
N VAL A 50 -2.47 7.66 5.11
CA VAL A 50 -2.98 6.35 4.67
C VAL A 50 -3.68 5.62 5.82
N SER A 51 -3.13 5.66 7.04
CA SER A 51 -3.76 5.04 8.22
C SER A 51 -5.09 5.71 8.57
N ASN A 52 -5.19 7.04 8.49
CA ASN A 52 -6.44 7.77 8.71
C ASN A 52 -7.51 7.45 7.65
N ALA A 53 -7.11 7.34 6.38
CA ALA A 53 -8.05 7.00 5.31
C ALA A 53 -8.65 5.60 5.49
N PHE A 54 -7.82 4.63 5.88
CA PHE A 54 -8.28 3.25 6.12
C PHE A 54 -9.21 3.15 7.34
N ASN A 55 -8.87 3.81 8.45
CA ASN A 55 -9.73 3.83 9.65
C ASN A 55 -11.11 4.44 9.37
N LYS A 56 -11.17 5.54 8.62
CA LYS A 56 -12.45 6.15 8.22
C LYS A 56 -13.27 5.22 7.34
N PHE A 57 -12.63 4.50 6.42
CA PHE A 57 -13.31 3.53 5.58
C PHE A 57 -13.92 2.39 6.40
N GLU A 58 -13.21 1.84 7.38
CA GLU A 58 -13.75 0.78 8.24
C GLU A 58 -14.94 1.25 9.08
N GLN A 59 -14.87 2.46 9.65
CA GLN A 59 -15.99 3.07 10.38
C GLN A 59 -17.24 3.24 9.51
N ILE A 60 -17.07 3.67 8.25
CA ILE A 60 -18.19 3.80 7.30
C ILE A 60 -18.76 2.42 6.96
N ARG A 61 -17.92 1.40 6.77
CA ARG A 61 -18.36 0.03 6.48
C ARG A 61 -19.14 -0.57 7.65
N GLU A 62 -18.67 -0.43 8.88
CA GLU A 62 -19.34 -0.92 10.08
C GLU A 62 -20.70 -0.23 10.30
N SER A 63 -20.75 1.10 10.13
CA SER A 63 -22.00 1.85 10.24
C SER A 63 -22.99 1.53 9.11
N ALA A 64 -22.52 1.33 7.87
CA ALA A 64 -23.37 0.88 6.76
C ALA A 64 -23.93 -0.53 6.98
N THR A 65 -23.13 -1.43 7.56
CA THR A 65 -23.58 -2.80 7.90
C THR A 65 -24.60 -2.77 9.04
N THR A 66 -24.48 -1.82 9.97
CA THR A 66 -25.43 -1.63 11.07
C THR A 66 -26.76 -1.03 10.60
N GLN A 67 -26.76 -0.19 9.55
CA GLN A 67 -27.99 0.37 8.98
C GLN A 67 -28.73 -0.59 8.04
N ALA A 68 -28.05 -1.54 7.41
CA ALA A 68 -28.68 -2.56 6.57
C ALA A 68 -29.46 -3.64 7.36
N GLY A 69 -29.35 -3.66 8.69
CA GLY A 69 -30.04 -4.62 9.57
C GLY A 69 -31.34 -4.11 10.22
N ARG A 70 -31.84 -2.91 9.87
CA ARG A 70 -33.10 -2.34 10.38
C ARG A 70 -34.09 -2.04 9.26
N HIS A 71 -34.43 -3.05 8.46
CA HIS A 71 -35.66 -3.04 7.67
C HIS A 71 -36.20 -4.47 7.56
N ASP A 72 -36.62 -5.04 8.69
CA ASP A 72 -37.59 -6.13 8.71
C ASP A 72 -38.28 -6.15 10.07
N SER A 73 -39.44 -5.49 10.15
CA SER A 73 -40.55 -5.69 11.11
C SER A 73 -41.71 -4.78 10.74
#